data_AF-G3HKQ3-F1
#
_entry.id   AF-G3HKQ3-F1
#
_cell.length_a   1.000
_cell.length_b   1.000
_cell.length_c   1.000
_cell.angle_alpha   90.00
_cell.angle_beta   90.00
_cell.angle_gamma   90.00
#
_symmetry.space_group_name_H-M   'P 1'
#
loop_
_entity.id
_entity.type
_entity.pdbx_description
1 polymer ?
#
loop_
_entity_poly.entity_id
_entity_poly.type
_entity_poly.pdbx_seq_one_letter_code
_entity_poly.pdbx_strand_id
1 'polypeptide(L)'
;MTSILRSPQALQLTLALIKPDAVAHPLVLEAVHQQILSNKFLIVRMRELQWKKEDCRRFYREHEGRFFYQRLVEFMASGPIRAYILAHKDAIQLWRTLMGPTRVFRARHMAPDSIRGSLGLTDTRNTTHGSDSVVSASREIAAFFPDFSEQRWYEEEEPQLRRGPVCYSPEKGIHCVAATGSPKPA
;
A
#
# COMPACT_ATOMS: atom_id res chain seq x y z
N MET A 1 -11.40 9.40 14.42
CA MET A 1 -10.80 10.74 14.22
C MET A 1 -11.05 11.17 12.78
N THR A 2 -11.69 12.32 12.57
CA THR A 2 -11.95 12.86 11.23
C THR A 2 -10.66 13.51 10.70
N SER A 3 -10.06 12.95 9.66
CA SER A 3 -8.88 13.54 9.03
C SER A 3 -9.35 14.55 7.97
N ILE A 4 -9.04 15.83 8.17
CA ILE A 4 -9.33 16.88 7.19
C ILE A 4 -8.13 16.98 6.27
N LEU A 5 -8.01 16.07 5.29
CA LEU A 5 -7.05 16.23 4.20
C LEU A 5 -7.65 17.18 3.15
N ARG A 6 -7.67 18.49 3.45
CA ARG A 6 -8.01 19.50 2.44
C ARG A 6 -6.76 19.80 1.61
N SER A 7 -6.66 19.20 0.44
CA SER A 7 -5.58 19.48 -0.53
C SER A 7 -6.11 20.25 -1.74
N PRO A 8 -5.43 21.33 -2.19
CA PRO A 8 -5.76 21.99 -3.45
C PRO A 8 -5.38 21.13 -4.67
N GLN A 9 -4.38 20.26 -4.52
CA GLN A 9 -3.89 19.34 -5.55
C GLN A 9 -4.62 18.00 -5.48
N ALA A 10 -4.91 17.41 -6.65
CA ALA A 10 -5.47 16.07 -6.75
C ALA A 10 -4.57 15.02 -6.07
N LEU A 11 -5.19 14.01 -5.46
CA LEU A 11 -4.51 12.92 -4.80
C LEU A 11 -3.85 11.99 -5.83
N GLN A 12 -2.64 11.52 -5.53
CA GLN A 12 -1.94 10.49 -6.28
C GLN A 12 -2.28 9.11 -5.72
N LEU A 13 -2.45 8.12 -6.58
CA LEU A 13 -2.55 6.72 -6.19
C LEU A 13 -1.19 6.03 -6.19
N THR A 14 -1.00 5.07 -5.28
CA THR A 14 0.10 4.11 -5.30
C THR A 14 -0.42 2.72 -4.89
N LEU A 15 0.19 1.67 -5.43
CA LEU A 15 0.05 0.34 -4.84
C LEU A 15 0.97 0.23 -3.63
N ALA A 16 0.46 -0.33 -2.55
CA ALA A 16 1.24 -0.82 -1.42
C ALA A 16 0.92 -2.30 -1.17
N LEU A 17 1.96 -3.14 -1.14
CA LEU A 17 1.82 -4.55 -0.80
C LEU A 17 2.52 -4.84 0.51
N ILE A 18 1.86 -5.62 1.36
CA ILE A 18 2.42 -6.24 2.55
C ILE A 18 2.67 -7.70 2.21
N LYS A 19 3.94 -8.08 2.26
CA LYS A 19 4.44 -9.36 1.77
C LYS A 19 4.17 -10.51 2.76
N PRO A 20 4.30 -11.78 2.34
CA PRO A 20 3.93 -12.92 3.17
C PRO A 20 4.65 -13.01 4.52
N ASP A 21 5.89 -12.52 4.61
CA ASP A 21 6.64 -12.44 5.87
C ASP A 21 5.94 -11.57 6.91
N ALA A 22 5.33 -10.46 6.48
CA ALA A 22 4.63 -9.54 7.36
C ALA A 22 3.19 -9.99 7.63
N VAL A 23 2.48 -10.48 6.61
CA VAL A 23 1.09 -10.95 6.76
C VAL A 23 1.00 -12.15 7.70
N ALA A 24 2.00 -13.04 7.69
CA ALA A 24 2.05 -14.19 8.60
C ALA A 24 2.20 -13.81 10.09
N HIS A 25 2.53 -12.55 10.41
CA HIS A 25 2.73 -12.07 11.77
C HIS A 25 1.75 -10.93 12.08
N PRO A 26 0.64 -11.18 12.81
CA PRO A 26 -0.41 -10.19 13.03
C PRO A 26 0.07 -8.85 13.61
N LEU A 27 1.04 -8.87 14.52
CA LEU A 27 1.61 -7.65 15.10
C LEU A 27 2.42 -6.83 14.09
N VAL A 28 3.12 -7.50 13.16
CA VAL A 28 3.88 -6.83 12.09
C VAL A 28 2.91 -6.22 11.08
N LEU A 29 1.88 -6.98 10.70
CA LEU A 29 0.82 -6.51 9.81
C LEU A 29 0.10 -5.28 10.39
N GLU A 30 -0.25 -5.33 11.68
CA GLU A 30 -0.87 -4.21 12.38
C GLU A 30 0.08 -3.01 12.47
N ALA A 31 1.35 -3.21 12.79
CA ALA A 31 2.34 -2.14 12.83
C ALA A 31 2.46 -1.40 11.48
N VAL A 32 2.50 -2.13 10.36
CA VAL A 32 2.52 -1.50 9.04
C VAL A 32 1.20 -0.79 8.72
N HIS A 33 0.06 -1.38 9.11
CA HIS A 33 -1.24 -0.74 8.95
C HIS A 33 -1.33 0.60 9.70
N GLN A 34 -0.83 0.63 10.94
CA GLN A 34 -0.75 1.87 11.73
C GLN A 34 0.18 2.91 11.10
N GLN A 35 1.30 2.50 10.48
CA GLN A 35 2.15 3.43 9.73
C GLN A 35 1.43 4.07 8.54
N ILE A 36 0.55 3.33 7.85
CA ILE A 36 -0.27 3.88 6.76
C ILE A 36 -1.22 4.95 7.31
N LEU A 37 -1.94 4.64 8.39
CA LEU A 37 -2.91 5.55 8.99
C LEU A 37 -2.26 6.80 9.61
N SER A 38 -1.16 6.63 10.37
CA SER A 38 -0.47 7.72 11.05
C SER A 38 0.16 8.72 10.08
N ASN A 39 0.57 8.25 8.90
CA ASN A 39 1.09 9.08 7.81
C ASN A 39 -0.01 9.61 6.87
N LYS A 40 -1.27 9.53 7.28
CA LYS A 40 -2.43 10.16 6.62
C LYS A 40 -2.64 9.67 5.18
N PHE A 41 -2.27 8.43 4.86
CA PHE A 41 -2.74 7.82 3.63
C PHE A 41 -4.24 7.55 3.72
N LEU A 42 -4.96 7.85 2.65
CA LEU A 42 -6.30 7.34 2.46
C LEU A 42 -6.21 5.94 1.86
N ILE A 43 -6.75 4.96 2.55
CA ILE A 43 -6.91 3.61 2.01
C ILE A 43 -8.15 3.59 1.13
N VAL A 44 -7.96 3.49 -0.18
CA VAL A 44 -9.05 3.52 -1.18
C VAL A 44 -9.68 2.16 -1.35
N ARG A 45 -8.85 1.12 -1.50
CA ARG A 45 -9.25 -0.29 -1.52
C ARG A 45 -8.22 -1.11 -0.76
N MET A 46 -8.67 -2.21 -0.19
CA MET A 46 -7.85 -3.20 0.48
C MET A 46 -8.30 -4.60 0.04
N ARG A 47 -7.36 -5.50 -0.17
CA ARG A 47 -7.65 -6.91 -0.44
C ARG A 47 -6.56 -7.80 0.12
N GLU A 48 -6.95 -8.93 0.69
CA GLU A 48 -6.05 -10.04 0.96
C GLU A 48 -6.19 -11.10 -0.12
N LEU A 49 -5.07 -11.62 -0.59
CA LEU A 49 -5.02 -12.62 -1.65
C LEU A 49 -3.75 -13.46 -1.55
N GLN A 50 -3.78 -14.65 -2.12
CA GLN A 50 -2.61 -15.51 -2.28
C GLN A 50 -2.40 -15.80 -3.75
N TRP A 51 -1.30 -15.30 -4.31
CA TRP A 51 -0.96 -15.50 -5.71
C TRP A 51 -0.28 -16.84 -5.94
N LYS A 52 -0.56 -17.43 -7.11
CA LYS A 52 0.20 -18.58 -7.59
C LYS A 52 1.54 -18.11 -8.18
N LYS A 53 2.47 -19.04 -8.36
CA LYS A 53 3.79 -18.73 -8.93
C LYS A 53 3.66 -18.08 -10.31
N GLU A 54 2.66 -18.47 -11.09
CA GLU A 54 2.40 -17.94 -12.43
C GLU A 54 2.02 -16.44 -12.39
N ASP A 55 1.20 -16.04 -11.41
CA ASP A 55 0.81 -14.65 -11.21
C ASP A 55 2.03 -13.82 -10.76
N CYS A 56 2.82 -14.36 -9.81
CA CYS A 56 4.06 -13.73 -9.36
C CYS A 56 5.08 -13.55 -10.51
N ARG A 57 5.27 -14.56 -11.37
CA ARG A 57 6.16 -14.45 -12.55
C ARG A 57 5.69 -13.38 -13.52
N ARG A 58 4.38 -13.30 -13.77
CA ARG A 58 3.80 -12.27 -14.65
C ARG A 58 4.06 -10.88 -14.08
N PHE A 59 3.85 -10.70 -12.78
CA PHE A 59 4.04 -9.42 -12.12
C PHE A 59 5.52 -9.00 -12.07
N TYR A 60 6.43 -9.91 -11.70
CA TYR A 60 7.86 -9.63 -11.57
C TYR A 60 8.66 -9.88 -12.85
N ARG A 61 8.02 -9.94 -14.02
CA ARG A 61 8.67 -10.26 -15.30
C ARG A 61 9.87 -9.37 -15.62
N GLU A 62 9.84 -8.10 -15.20
CA GLU A 62 10.95 -7.15 -15.38
C GLU A 62 12.25 -7.56 -14.64
N HIS A 63 12.16 -8.53 -13.74
CA HIS A 63 13.29 -9.10 -13.02
C HIS A 63 13.71 -10.47 -13.56
N GLU A 64 13.10 -10.97 -14.63
CA GLU A 64 13.50 -12.22 -15.26
C GLU A 64 14.99 -12.21 -15.63
N GLY A 65 15.68 -13.33 -15.38
CA GLY A 65 17.13 -13.44 -15.55
C GLY A 65 17.98 -12.84 -14.41
N ARG A 66 17.41 -12.11 -13.45
CA ARG A 66 18.14 -11.67 -12.26
C ARG A 66 18.35 -12.84 -11.30
N PHE A 67 19.52 -12.91 -10.65
CA PHE A 67 19.87 -14.01 -9.73
C PHE A 67 18.86 -14.22 -8.58
N PHE A 68 18.12 -13.17 -8.19
CA PHE A 68 17.13 -13.23 -7.10
C PHE A 68 15.70 -13.53 -7.56
N TYR A 69 15.45 -13.59 -8.88
CA TYR A 69 14.10 -13.66 -9.45
C TYR A 69 13.31 -14.86 -8.97
N GLN A 70 13.91 -16.06 -9.06
CA GLN A 70 13.23 -17.29 -8.65
C GLN A 70 12.86 -17.27 -7.17
N ARG A 71 13.77 -16.80 -6.31
CA ARG A 71 13.52 -16.65 -4.87
C ARG A 71 12.42 -15.64 -4.59
N LEU A 72 12.36 -14.55 -5.34
CA LEU A 72 11.30 -13.53 -5.22
C LEU A 72 9.93 -14.11 -5.57
N VAL A 73 9.84 -14.82 -6.70
CA VAL A 73 8.59 -15.48 -7.14
C VAL A 73 8.12 -16.52 -6.13
N GLU A 74 9.02 -17.40 -5.69
CA GLU A 74 8.70 -18.44 -4.71
C GLU A 74 8.24 -17.86 -3.38
N PHE A 75 8.91 -16.81 -2.91
CA PHE A 75 8.54 -16.12 -1.69
C PHE A 75 7.17 -15.45 -1.80
N MET A 76 6.91 -14.71 -2.87
CA MET A 76 5.62 -14.01 -3.02
C MET A 76 4.46 -15.00 -3.18
N ALA A 77 4.70 -16.20 -3.71
CA ALA A 77 3.70 -17.27 -3.79
C ALA A 77 3.57 -18.13 -2.51
N SER A 78 4.43 -17.91 -1.49
CA SER A 78 4.50 -18.80 -0.33
C SER A 78 3.38 -18.60 0.70
N GLY A 79 2.54 -17.59 0.55
CA GLY A 79 1.49 -17.28 1.52
C GLY A 79 0.67 -16.05 1.13
N PRO A 80 -0.25 -15.62 2.01
CA PRO A 80 -1.12 -14.48 1.75
C PRO A 80 -0.32 -13.17 1.68
N ILE A 81 -0.81 -12.26 0.85
CA ILE A 81 -0.34 -10.89 0.64
C ILE A 81 -1.51 -9.97 0.97
N ARG A 82 -1.25 -8.81 1.57
CA ARG A 82 -2.26 -7.75 1.69
C ARG A 82 -1.91 -6.61 0.75
N ALA A 83 -2.82 -6.31 -0.17
CA ALA A 83 -2.70 -5.22 -1.12
C ALA A 83 -3.57 -4.04 -0.70
N TYR A 84 -3.04 -2.84 -0.89
CA TYR A 84 -3.74 -1.58 -0.68
C TYR A 84 -3.61 -0.70 -1.92
N ILE A 85 -4.70 -0.06 -2.30
CA ILE A 85 -4.66 1.17 -3.10
C ILE A 85 -4.61 2.32 -2.09
N LEU A 86 -3.50 3.04 -2.05
CA LEU A 86 -3.33 4.18 -1.17
C LEU A 86 -3.40 5.49 -1.96
N ALA A 87 -4.08 6.49 -1.40
CA ALA A 87 -4.17 7.83 -1.94
C ALA A 87 -3.56 8.86 -0.99
N HIS A 88 -2.77 9.78 -1.54
CA HIS A 88 -2.17 10.91 -0.86
C HIS A 88 -1.66 11.91 -1.92
N LYS A 89 -1.47 13.19 -1.61
CA LYS A 89 -0.97 14.18 -2.59
C LYS A 89 0.36 13.76 -3.27
N ASP A 90 1.21 13.08 -2.50
CA ASP A 90 2.55 12.60 -2.91
C ASP A 90 2.71 11.10 -2.63
N ALA A 91 1.67 10.30 -2.92
CA ALA A 91 1.54 8.93 -2.42
C ALA A 91 2.72 8.02 -2.73
N ILE A 92 3.24 8.07 -3.96
CA ILE A 92 4.34 7.22 -4.40
C ILE A 92 5.61 7.57 -3.62
N GLN A 93 5.98 8.86 -3.60
CA GLN A 93 7.21 9.31 -2.93
C GLN A 93 7.11 9.08 -1.41
N LEU A 94 5.97 9.39 -0.80
CA LEU A 94 5.77 9.22 0.63
C LEU A 94 5.82 7.73 1.02
N TRP A 95 5.15 6.86 0.26
CA TRP A 95 5.14 5.42 0.56
C TRP A 95 6.55 4.84 0.43
N ARG A 96 7.30 5.23 -0.59
CA ARG A 96 8.70 4.82 -0.77
C ARG A 96 9.61 5.29 0.36
N THR A 97 9.41 6.51 0.85
CA THR A 97 10.13 7.04 2.01
C THR A 97 9.82 6.22 3.27
N LEU A 98 8.54 5.92 3.54
CA LEU A 98 8.13 5.11 4.70
C LEU A 98 8.62 3.67 4.63
N MET A 99 8.62 3.07 3.43
CA MET A 99 9.21 1.74 3.24
C MET A 99 10.70 1.75 3.56
N GLY A 100 11.41 2.82 3.16
CA GLY A 100 12.86 2.91 3.29
C GLY A 100 13.64 2.13 2.22
N PRO A 101 14.97 2.11 2.31
CA PRO A 101 15.84 1.45 1.33
C PRO A 101 15.49 -0.02 1.11
N THR A 102 15.57 -0.50 -0.14
CA THR A 102 15.23 -1.90 -0.49
C THR A 102 16.08 -2.93 0.25
N ARG A 103 17.37 -2.65 0.43
CA ARG A 103 18.29 -3.53 1.17
C ARG A 103 18.13 -3.29 2.66
N VAL A 104 17.75 -4.33 3.40
CA VAL A 104 17.37 -4.23 4.82
C VAL A 104 18.53 -3.71 5.68
N PHE A 105 19.75 -4.19 5.41
CA PHE A 105 20.94 -3.69 6.10
C PHE A 105 21.11 -2.17 5.93
N ARG A 106 20.94 -1.66 4.71
CA ARG A 106 21.00 -0.21 4.45
C ARG A 106 19.86 0.52 5.15
N ALA A 107 18.65 -0.04 5.13
CA ALA A 107 17.50 0.55 5.81
C ALA A 107 17.74 0.70 7.31
N ARG A 108 18.26 -0.35 7.98
CA ARG A 108 18.62 -0.31 9.41
C ARG A 108 19.62 0.79 9.75
N HIS A 109 20.58 1.08 8.87
CA HIS A 109 21.59 2.11 9.11
C HIS A 109 21.12 3.52 8.76
N MET A 110 20.42 3.70 7.63
CA MET A 110 20.08 5.03 7.11
C MET A 110 18.69 5.53 7.55
N ALA A 111 17.77 4.62 7.83
CA ALA A 111 16.38 4.92 8.17
C ALA A 111 15.82 3.81 9.09
N PRO A 112 16.35 3.65 10.32
CA PRO A 112 15.96 2.56 11.23
C PRO A 112 14.46 2.53 11.52
N ASP A 113 13.81 3.70 11.55
CA ASP A 113 12.36 3.84 11.81
C ASP A 113 11.50 3.57 10.57
N SER A 114 12.10 3.39 9.38
CA SER A 114 11.35 2.95 8.20
C SER A 114 10.83 1.53 8.38
N ILE A 115 9.81 1.15 7.60
CA ILE A 115 9.22 -0.20 7.68
C ILE A 115 10.28 -1.28 7.44
N ARG A 116 11.15 -1.11 6.44
CA ARG A 116 12.21 -2.09 6.15
C ARG A 116 13.33 -2.06 7.18
N GLY A 117 13.62 -0.90 7.78
CA GLY A 117 14.60 -0.78 8.85
C GLY A 117 14.17 -1.53 10.10
N SER A 118 12.92 -1.31 10.51
CA SER A 118 12.36 -1.85 11.76
C SER A 118 11.86 -3.30 11.65
N LEU A 119 11.25 -3.67 10.52
CA LEU A 119 10.53 -4.95 10.37
C LEU A 119 11.13 -5.88 9.30
N GLY A 120 12.05 -5.38 8.48
CA GLY A 120 12.66 -6.16 7.40
C GLY A 120 13.57 -7.27 7.92
N LEU A 121 13.50 -8.46 7.30
CA LEU A 121 14.32 -9.62 7.65
C LEU A 121 15.52 -9.79 6.70
N THR A 122 15.27 -9.74 5.39
CA THR A 122 16.29 -9.90 4.33
C THR A 122 15.90 -9.06 3.11
N ASP A 123 16.79 -8.91 2.12
CA ASP A 123 16.50 -8.12 0.92
C ASP A 123 15.26 -8.61 0.13
N THR A 124 14.96 -9.91 0.15
CA THR A 124 13.74 -10.46 -0.46
C THR A 124 12.53 -10.38 0.48
N ARG A 125 12.75 -10.68 1.77
CA ARG A 125 11.76 -10.60 2.87
C ARG A 125 11.90 -9.27 3.61
N ASN A 126 11.59 -8.19 2.91
CA ASN A 126 11.69 -6.83 3.39
C ASN A 126 10.31 -6.21 3.66
N THR A 127 9.32 -7.04 4.03
CA THR A 127 7.98 -6.61 4.52
C THR A 127 7.06 -6.00 3.47
N THR A 128 7.54 -5.12 2.59
CA THR A 128 6.69 -4.28 1.73
C THR A 128 7.20 -4.10 0.29
N HIS A 129 6.26 -3.88 -0.62
CA HIS A 129 6.48 -3.39 -1.99
C HIS A 129 5.66 -2.13 -2.24
N GLY A 130 6.14 -1.28 -3.15
CA GLY A 130 5.39 -0.13 -3.63
C GLY A 130 5.90 0.32 -4.99
N SER A 131 4.99 0.92 -5.73
CA SER A 131 5.23 1.45 -7.08
C SER A 131 6.32 2.52 -7.07
N ASP A 132 6.97 2.73 -8.22
CA ASP A 132 8.08 3.69 -8.36
C ASP A 132 7.72 4.93 -9.18
N SER A 133 6.61 4.86 -9.92
CA SER A 133 6.15 5.89 -10.84
C SER A 133 4.64 5.78 -11.02
N VAL A 134 4.01 6.82 -11.56
CA VAL A 134 2.55 6.82 -11.83
C VAL A 134 2.20 5.69 -12.80
N VAL A 135 3.03 5.47 -13.83
CA VAL A 135 2.83 4.41 -14.83
C VAL A 135 2.91 3.02 -14.18
N SER A 136 3.90 2.78 -13.31
CA SER A 136 3.99 1.50 -12.60
C SER A 136 2.82 1.35 -11.61
N ALA A 137 2.41 2.42 -10.93
CA ALA A 137 1.28 2.40 -10.00
C ALA A 137 -0.03 1.97 -10.70
N SER A 138 -0.40 2.61 -11.81
CA SER A 138 -1.62 2.24 -12.55
C SER A 138 -1.59 0.79 -13.04
N ARG A 139 -0.45 0.35 -13.61
CA ARG A 139 -0.26 -1.03 -14.06
C ARG A 139 -0.39 -2.04 -12.91
N GLU A 140 0.29 -1.76 -11.80
CA GLU A 140 0.34 -2.66 -10.65
C GLU A 140 -1.01 -2.69 -9.93
N ILE A 141 -1.70 -1.56 -9.78
CA ILE A 141 -3.07 -1.49 -9.23
C ILE A 141 -4.01 -2.37 -10.06
N ALA A 142 -3.99 -2.25 -11.39
CA ALA A 142 -4.82 -3.08 -12.27
C ALA A 142 -4.54 -4.59 -12.13
N ALA A 143 -3.30 -4.98 -11.82
CA ALA A 143 -2.94 -6.38 -11.60
C ALA A 143 -3.53 -6.96 -10.29
N PHE A 144 -3.66 -6.15 -9.23
CA PHE A 144 -4.19 -6.58 -7.93
C PHE A 144 -5.68 -6.32 -7.75
N PHE A 145 -6.22 -5.31 -8.44
CA PHE A 145 -7.61 -4.85 -8.36
C PHE A 145 -8.19 -4.71 -9.77
N PRO A 146 -8.45 -5.82 -10.48
CA PRO A 146 -8.92 -5.79 -11.87
C PRO A 146 -10.29 -5.11 -12.02
N ASP A 147 -11.10 -5.10 -10.96
CA ASP A 147 -12.42 -4.47 -10.93
C ASP A 147 -12.37 -2.97 -10.56
N PHE A 148 -11.18 -2.43 -10.26
CA PHE A 148 -11.00 -1.03 -9.90
C PHE A 148 -10.78 -0.16 -11.15
N SER A 149 -11.68 0.80 -11.38
CA SER A 149 -11.51 1.81 -12.42
C SER A 149 -10.85 3.05 -11.85
N GLU A 150 -9.57 3.24 -12.16
CA GLU A 150 -8.80 4.43 -11.75
C GLU A 150 -9.45 5.73 -12.29
N GLN A 151 -9.92 5.71 -13.54
CA GLN A 151 -10.61 6.85 -14.14
C GLN A 151 -11.87 7.24 -13.34
N ARG A 152 -12.78 6.29 -13.08
CA ARG A 152 -14.00 6.58 -12.31
C ARG A 152 -13.67 7.05 -10.90
N TRP A 153 -12.64 6.48 -10.28
CA TRP A 153 -12.20 6.94 -8.96
C TRP A 153 -11.77 8.41 -8.99
N TYR A 154 -11.00 8.84 -9.99
CA TYR A 154 -10.59 10.24 -10.15
C TYR A 154 -11.75 11.19 -10.45
N GLU A 155 -12.76 10.74 -11.20
CA GLU A 155 -13.92 11.55 -11.58
C GLU A 155 -14.93 11.68 -10.42
N GLU A 156 -15.16 10.60 -9.67
CA GLU A 156 -16.28 10.49 -8.73
C GLU A 156 -15.84 10.51 -7.26
N GLU A 157 -14.83 9.72 -6.88
CA GLU A 157 -14.46 9.50 -5.47
C GLU A 157 -13.38 10.48 -4.98
N GLU A 158 -12.35 10.73 -5.79
CA GLU A 158 -11.22 11.60 -5.43
C GLU A 158 -11.64 13.00 -4.98
N PRO A 159 -12.53 13.72 -5.71
CA PRO A 159 -12.86 15.09 -5.34
C PRO A 159 -13.57 15.16 -3.99
N GLN A 160 -14.34 14.13 -3.66
CA GLN A 160 -15.06 14.01 -2.39
C GLN A 160 -14.10 13.66 -1.25
N LEU A 161 -13.19 12.71 -1.47
CA LEU A 161 -12.18 12.32 -0.48
C LEU A 161 -11.18 13.45 -0.19
N ARG A 162 -10.86 14.27 -1.19
CA ARG A 162 -9.95 15.41 -1.04
C ARG A 162 -10.57 16.64 -0.39
N ARG A 163 -11.89 16.83 -0.49
CA ARG A 163 -12.57 18.06 -0.01
C ARG A 163 -13.46 17.81 1.20
N GLY A 164 -14.02 16.61 1.31
CA GLY A 164 -14.99 16.22 2.30
C GLY A 164 -14.37 15.78 3.64
N PRO A 165 -15.19 15.64 4.68
CA PRO A 165 -14.77 14.98 5.91
C PRO A 165 -14.55 13.49 5.62
N VAL A 166 -13.33 12.98 5.82
CA VAL A 166 -13.01 11.57 5.59
C VAL A 166 -12.87 10.83 6.92
N CYS A 167 -13.45 9.63 7.00
CA CYS A 167 -13.27 8.71 8.11
C CYS A 167 -12.78 7.35 7.62
N TYR A 168 -11.89 6.74 8.41
CA TYR A 168 -11.53 5.35 8.24
C TYR A 168 -12.65 4.45 8.79
N SER A 169 -13.11 3.48 8.01
CA SER A 169 -14.04 2.44 8.43
C SER A 169 -13.26 1.15 8.75
N PRO A 170 -13.11 0.76 10.03
CA PRO A 170 -12.40 -0.45 10.40
C PRO A 170 -13.01 -1.72 9.81
N GLU A 171 -14.34 -1.77 9.73
CA GLU A 171 -15.08 -2.91 9.16
C GLU A 171 -14.79 -3.12 7.67
N LYS A 172 -14.73 -2.02 6.90
CA LYS A 172 -14.46 -2.07 5.46
C LYS A 172 -12.97 -2.03 5.13
N GLY A 173 -12.13 -1.64 6.08
CA GLY A 173 -10.69 -1.46 5.87
C GLY A 173 -10.34 -0.33 4.89
N ILE A 174 -11.25 0.62 4.66
CA ILE A 174 -11.08 1.73 3.71
C ILE A 174 -11.52 3.07 4.31
N HIS A 175 -11.10 4.15 3.67
CA HIS A 175 -11.57 5.50 3.97
C HIS A 175 -12.81 5.82 3.13
N CYS A 176 -13.81 6.41 3.78
CA CYS A 176 -15.06 6.85 3.18
C CYS A 176 -15.30 8.33 3.50
N VAL A 177 -16.07 9.01 2.65
CA VAL A 177 -16.61 10.33 2.97
C VAL A 177 -17.66 10.14 4.08
N ALA A 178 -17.50 10.86 5.19
CA ALA A 178 -18.45 10.81 6.28
C ALA A 178 -19.79 11.41 5.82
N ALA A 179 -20.89 10.71 6.10
CA ALA A 179 -22.22 11.23 5.83
C ALA A 179 -22.41 12.55 6.60
N THR A 180 -22.80 13.61 5.90
CA THR A 180 -23.20 14.88 6.51
C THR A 180 -24.51 14.66 7.27
N GLY A 181 -24.47 14.15 8.50
CA GLY A 181 -25.68 13.98 9.31
C GLY A 181 -25.66 12.99 10.48
N SER A 182 -24.57 12.29 10.78
CA SER A 182 -24.55 11.41 11.97
C SER A 182 -24.38 12.24 13.25
N PRO A 183 -25.22 12.05 14.29
CA PRO A 183 -25.10 12.81 15.54
C PRO A 183 -23.74 12.54 16.17
N LYS A 184 -23.09 13.59 16.70
CA LYS A 184 -21.93 13.42 17.58
C LYS A 184 -22.35 12.49 18.73
N PRO A 185 -21.63 11.40 19.02
CA PRO A 185 -21.80 10.72 20.29
C PRO A 185 -21.45 11.70 21.41
N ALA A 186 -22.31 11.73 22.43
CA ALA A 186 -22.18 12.57 23.62
C ALA A 186 -20.90 12.27 24.42
#